data_AF-A0A068SZD2-F1
#
_entry.id   AF-A0A068SZD2-F1
#
_cell.length_a   1.000
_cell.length_b   1.000
_cell.length_c   1.000
_cell.angle_alpha   90.00
_cell.angle_beta   90.00
_cell.angle_gamma   90.00
#
_symmetry.space_group_name_H-M   'P 1'
#
loop_
_entity.id
_entity.type
_entity.pdbx_description
1 polymer ?
#
loop_
_entity_poly.entity_id
_entity_poly.type
_entity_poly.pdbx_seq_one_letter_code
_entity_poly.pdbx_strand_id
1 'polypeptide(L)'
;MEEQKPQPQLRHPGLLTRLRQFMTDRRGVGAVEFALIAPLLLSLYITSFEITIGLSVSKRVTRSASTIADLVTRETSVDKTMLTTMKDVTASLFAPYTPNTLSIKITGVTLDANGNPTVAWSWNQDNGRPYVAGSAVPVPPDMHIANSFLVRAEVSVHHELLMFMPGLLPSEVQNITIAREYFYRQRLGNNVACTNC
;
A
#
# COMPACT_ATOMS: atom_id res chain seq x y z
N MET A 1 -52.18 36.41 67.93
CA MET A 1 -50.74 36.71 68.03
C MET A 1 -50.03 35.63 67.23
N GLU A 2 -49.76 35.92 65.96
CA GLU A 2 -49.07 35.01 65.04
C GLU A 2 -47.57 35.05 65.32
N GLU A 3 -46.97 33.87 65.56
CA GLU A 3 -45.53 33.72 65.76
C GLU A 3 -44.86 33.48 64.39
N GLN A 4 -44.10 34.47 63.93
CA GLN A 4 -43.37 34.42 62.66
C GLN A 4 -42.10 33.55 62.82
N LYS A 5 -42.11 32.35 62.23
CA LYS A 5 -40.95 31.45 62.22
C LYS A 5 -39.84 31.98 61.27
N PRO A 6 -38.54 31.96 61.66
CA PRO A 6 -37.46 32.48 60.81
C PRO A 6 -37.18 31.57 59.62
N GLN A 7 -37.00 32.16 58.43
CA GLN A 7 -36.57 31.44 57.23
C GLN A 7 -35.05 31.19 57.21
N PRO A 8 -34.58 30.02 56.72
CA PRO A 8 -33.16 29.72 56.61
C PRO A 8 -32.53 30.44 55.41
N GLN A 9 -31.50 31.26 55.67
CA GLN A 9 -30.74 31.95 54.63
C GLN A 9 -29.86 30.95 53.85
N LEU A 10 -30.19 30.74 52.58
CA LEU A 10 -29.38 29.97 51.63
C LEU A 10 -28.14 30.79 51.23
N ARG A 11 -27.00 30.51 51.86
CA ARG A 11 -25.69 31.06 51.49
C ARG A 11 -25.25 30.48 50.14
N HIS A 12 -25.25 31.29 49.08
CA HIS A 12 -24.66 30.90 47.81
C HIS A 12 -23.13 30.81 47.93
N PRO A 13 -22.50 29.64 47.68
CA PRO A 13 -21.05 29.52 47.75
C PRO A 13 -20.41 30.34 46.64
N GLY A 14 -19.51 31.25 47.01
CA GLY A 14 -18.73 32.06 46.07
C GLY A 14 -17.85 31.20 45.16
N LEU A 15 -17.55 31.73 43.97
CA LEU A 15 -16.76 31.08 42.92
C LEU A 15 -15.42 30.49 43.44
N LEU A 16 -14.79 31.19 44.38
CA LEU A 16 -13.53 30.80 45.03
C LEU A 16 -13.65 29.50 45.84
N THR A 17 -14.79 29.26 46.49
CA THR A 17 -15.03 28.04 47.28
C THR A 17 -15.22 26.82 46.37
N ARG A 18 -15.85 27.02 45.20
CA ARG A 18 -16.01 25.98 44.18
C ARG A 18 -14.69 25.61 43.50
N LEU A 19 -13.85 26.60 43.18
CA LEU A 19 -12.49 26.37 42.65
C LEU A 19 -11.62 25.59 43.63
N ARG A 20 -11.68 25.94 44.93
CA ARG A 20 -10.93 25.23 45.96
C ARG A 20 -11.41 23.78 46.12
N GLN A 21 -12.72 23.54 46.08
CA GLN A 21 -13.30 22.19 46.08
C GLN A 21 -12.90 21.37 44.84
N PHE A 22 -12.82 22.00 43.66
CA PHE A 22 -12.32 21.37 42.45
C PHE A 22 -10.86 20.95 42.56
N MET A 23 -10.01 21.77 43.20
CA MET A 23 -8.60 21.45 43.43
C MET A 23 -8.39 20.35 44.48
N THR A 24 -9.28 20.20 45.47
CA THR A 24 -9.23 19.08 46.42
C THR A 24 -9.88 17.81 45.91
N ASP A 25 -10.61 17.84 44.80
CA ASP A 25 -11.30 16.68 44.26
C ASP A 25 -10.34 15.73 43.53
N ARG A 26 -10.01 14.61 44.19
CA ARG A 26 -9.15 13.55 43.64
C ARG A 26 -9.89 12.58 42.70
N ARG A 27 -11.21 12.70 42.57
CA ARG A 27 -12.01 11.80 41.71
C ARG A 27 -11.73 12.01 40.22
N GLY A 28 -11.14 13.14 39.84
CA GLY A 28 -10.75 13.46 38.47
C GLY A 28 -9.37 12.96 38.02
N VAL A 29 -8.54 12.43 38.92
CA VAL A 29 -7.16 12.01 38.59
C VAL A 29 -7.15 10.92 37.52
N GLY A 30 -8.05 9.93 37.63
CA GLY A 30 -8.17 8.87 36.62
C GLY A 30 -8.59 9.39 35.24
N ALA A 31 -9.37 10.47 35.16
CA ALA A 31 -9.74 11.08 33.89
C ALA A 31 -8.54 11.77 33.22
N VAL A 32 -7.65 12.39 34.01
CA VAL A 32 -6.42 13.01 33.51
C VAL A 32 -5.42 11.97 33.02
N GLU A 33 -5.22 10.89 33.78
CA GLU A 33 -4.37 9.77 33.37
C GLU A 33 -4.87 9.13 32.07
N PHE A 34 -6.18 8.90 31.95
CA PHE A 34 -6.78 8.40 30.73
C PHE A 34 -6.60 9.37 29.55
N ALA A 35 -6.76 10.68 29.77
CA ALA A 35 -6.57 11.68 28.72
C ALA A 35 -5.13 11.71 28.17
N LEU A 36 -4.13 11.36 28.99
CA LEU A 36 -2.73 11.27 28.57
C LEU A 36 -2.41 9.93 27.88
N ILE A 37 -2.97 8.81 28.34
CA ILE A 37 -2.68 7.47 27.81
C ILE A 37 -3.51 7.14 26.56
N ALA A 38 -4.76 7.60 26.49
CA ALA A 38 -5.68 7.28 25.40
C ALA A 38 -5.15 7.68 24.00
N PRO A 39 -4.51 8.85 23.80
CA PRO A 39 -3.91 9.21 22.51
C PRO A 39 -2.85 8.20 22.04
N LEU A 40 -2.00 7.73 22.96
CA LEU A 40 -0.95 6.76 22.66
C LEU A 40 -1.53 5.38 22.31
N LEU A 41 -2.54 4.92 23.06
CA LEU A 41 -3.20 3.65 22.78
C LEU A 41 -3.93 3.69 21.43
N LEU A 42 -4.58 4.81 21.13
CA LEU A 42 -5.31 5.00 19.88
C LEU A 42 -4.34 5.07 18.69
N SER A 43 -3.22 5.79 18.83
CA SER A 43 -2.19 5.82 17.78
C SER A 43 -1.64 4.43 17.50
N LEU A 44 -1.27 3.67 18.54
CA LEU A 44 -0.75 2.31 18.38
C LEU A 44 -1.76 1.37 17.73
N TYR A 45 -3.04 1.48 18.11
CA TYR A 45 -4.10 0.69 17.51
C TYR A 45 -4.27 0.99 16.02
N ILE A 46 -4.39 2.26 15.63
CA ILE A 46 -4.51 2.68 14.22
C ILE A 46 -3.28 2.23 13.43
N THR A 47 -2.07 2.48 13.95
CA THR A 47 -0.84 2.07 13.27
C THR A 47 -0.77 0.56 13.05
N SER A 48 -1.11 -0.25 14.06
CA SER A 48 -1.12 -1.71 13.92
C SER A 48 -2.15 -2.18 12.89
N PHE A 49 -3.32 -1.54 12.85
CA PHE A 49 -4.35 -1.82 11.86
C PHE A 49 -3.86 -1.50 10.44
N GLU A 50 -3.31 -0.30 10.23
CA GLU A 50 -2.80 0.15 8.93
C GLU A 50 -1.64 -0.72 8.43
N ILE A 51 -0.71 -1.10 9.30
CA ILE A 51 0.39 -2.03 8.95
C ILE A 51 -0.18 -3.37 8.45
N THR A 52 -1.25 -3.88 9.09
CA THR A 52 -1.89 -5.13 8.69
C THR A 52 -2.50 -5.02 7.29
N ILE A 53 -3.17 -3.91 7.00
CA ILE A 53 -3.73 -3.63 5.67
C ILE A 53 -2.62 -3.47 4.63
N GLY A 54 -1.59 -2.67 4.92
CA GLY A 54 -0.44 -2.46 4.04
C GLY A 54 0.28 -3.76 3.69
N LEU A 55 0.48 -4.66 4.67
CA LEU A 55 1.05 -5.99 4.44
C LEU A 55 0.14 -6.88 3.59
N SER A 56 -1.18 -6.81 3.81
CA SER A 56 -2.17 -7.53 2.98
C SER A 56 -2.10 -7.08 1.52
N VAL A 57 -2.06 -5.77 1.28
CA VAL A 57 -1.86 -5.18 -0.06
C VAL A 57 -0.52 -5.64 -0.64
N SER A 58 0.58 -5.56 0.11
CA SER A 58 1.90 -6.00 -0.34
C SER A 58 1.92 -7.46 -0.79
N LYS A 59 1.25 -8.36 -0.04
CA LYS A 59 1.11 -9.78 -0.42
C LYS A 59 0.33 -9.94 -1.72
N ARG A 60 -0.74 -9.16 -1.93
CA ARG A 60 -1.53 -9.19 -3.17
C ARG A 60 -0.73 -8.68 -4.36
N VAL A 61 -0.06 -7.52 -4.23
CA VAL A 61 0.85 -6.97 -5.26
C VAL A 61 1.92 -8.01 -5.65
N THR A 62 2.53 -8.64 -4.64
CA THR A 62 3.54 -9.69 -4.83
C THR A 62 2.98 -10.88 -5.62
N ARG A 63 1.82 -11.41 -5.21
CA ARG A 63 1.15 -12.53 -5.89
C ARG A 63 0.74 -12.17 -7.31
N SER A 64 0.27 -10.95 -7.55
CA SER A 64 -0.10 -10.48 -8.88
C SER A 64 1.11 -10.40 -9.80
N ALA A 65 2.20 -9.76 -9.37
CA ALA A 65 3.42 -9.67 -10.17
C ALA A 65 3.98 -11.07 -10.51
N SER A 66 4.07 -11.98 -9.53
CA SER A 66 4.54 -13.35 -9.79
C SER A 66 3.61 -14.14 -10.70
N THR A 67 2.29 -14.00 -10.54
CA THR A 67 1.30 -14.73 -11.36
C THR A 67 1.30 -14.24 -12.80
N ILE A 68 1.39 -12.93 -13.02
CA ILE A 68 1.47 -12.35 -14.35
C ILE A 68 2.74 -12.84 -15.07
N ALA A 69 3.91 -12.77 -14.41
CA ALA A 69 5.15 -13.28 -14.98
C ALA A 69 5.02 -14.78 -15.32
N ASP A 70 4.46 -15.57 -14.40
CA ASP A 70 4.23 -17.01 -14.58
C ASP A 70 3.30 -17.33 -15.77
N LEU A 71 2.22 -16.58 -15.97
CA LEU A 71 1.31 -16.75 -17.10
C LEU A 71 1.99 -16.42 -18.42
N VAL A 72 2.65 -15.27 -18.51
CA VAL A 72 3.31 -14.80 -19.75
C VAL A 72 4.47 -15.73 -20.13
N THR A 73 5.23 -16.24 -19.17
CA THR A 73 6.35 -17.19 -19.44
C THR A 73 5.92 -18.54 -19.98
N ARG A 74 4.64 -18.91 -19.85
CA ARG A 74 4.11 -20.14 -20.44
C ARG A 74 3.73 -19.98 -21.90
N GLU A 75 3.67 -18.76 -22.42
CA GLU A 75 3.37 -18.53 -23.83
C GLU A 75 4.63 -18.50 -24.67
N THR A 76 4.50 -18.83 -25.96
CA THR A 76 5.57 -18.65 -26.96
C THR A 76 5.46 -17.31 -27.68
N SER A 77 4.25 -16.74 -27.72
CA SER A 77 3.99 -15.40 -28.23
C SER A 77 2.82 -14.76 -27.49
N VAL A 78 2.87 -13.46 -27.29
CA VAL A 78 1.81 -12.66 -26.68
C VAL A 78 1.39 -11.52 -27.59
N ASP A 79 0.23 -10.95 -27.31
CA ASP A 79 -0.28 -9.75 -27.95
C ASP A 79 -0.93 -8.83 -26.90
N LYS A 80 -1.28 -7.61 -27.31
CA LYS A 80 -1.91 -6.61 -26.43
C LYS A 80 -3.24 -7.08 -25.84
N THR A 81 -4.01 -7.90 -26.55
CA THR A 81 -5.30 -8.40 -26.05
C THR A 81 -5.06 -9.37 -24.90
N MET A 82 -4.13 -10.33 -25.05
CA MET A 82 -3.72 -11.23 -23.99
C MET A 82 -3.12 -10.48 -22.80
N LEU A 83 -2.22 -9.51 -23.03
CA LEU A 83 -1.64 -8.71 -21.95
C LEU A 83 -2.70 -7.86 -21.24
N THR A 84 -3.73 -7.39 -21.94
CA THR A 84 -4.86 -6.67 -21.32
C THR A 84 -5.63 -7.57 -20.34
N THR A 85 -5.77 -8.87 -20.62
CA THR A 85 -6.42 -9.82 -19.68
C THR A 85 -5.68 -9.95 -18.34
N MET A 86 -4.40 -9.56 -18.26
CA MET A 86 -3.65 -9.54 -17.00
C MET A 86 -4.24 -8.55 -15.98
N LYS A 87 -5.03 -7.55 -16.44
CA LYS A 87 -5.83 -6.69 -15.56
C LYS A 87 -6.88 -7.49 -14.81
N ASP A 88 -7.59 -8.38 -15.51
CA ASP A 88 -8.65 -9.21 -14.93
C ASP A 88 -8.07 -10.25 -13.97
N VAL A 89 -6.93 -10.86 -14.35
CA VAL A 89 -6.16 -11.72 -13.44
C VAL A 89 -5.79 -10.95 -12.18
N THR A 90 -5.27 -9.74 -12.31
CA THR A 90 -4.88 -8.92 -11.15
C THR A 90 -6.10 -8.55 -10.31
N ALA A 91 -7.21 -8.12 -10.92
CA ALA A 91 -8.45 -7.82 -10.21
C ALA A 91 -8.95 -9.01 -9.38
N SER A 92 -8.89 -10.22 -9.93
CA SER A 92 -9.28 -11.44 -9.19
C SER A 92 -8.39 -11.71 -7.97
N LEU A 93 -7.10 -11.40 -8.04
CA LEU A 93 -6.15 -11.55 -6.94
C LEU A 93 -6.30 -10.46 -5.87
N PHE A 94 -6.84 -9.30 -6.24
CA PHE A 94 -7.14 -8.21 -5.32
C PHE A 94 -8.51 -8.33 -4.67
N ALA A 95 -9.44 -9.12 -5.24
CA ALA A 95 -10.76 -9.35 -4.69
C ALA A 95 -10.75 -9.70 -3.19
N PRO A 96 -11.72 -9.18 -2.41
CA PRO A 96 -12.84 -8.32 -2.80
C PRO A 96 -12.49 -6.82 -2.92
N TYR A 97 -11.21 -6.45 -2.89
CA TYR A 97 -10.77 -5.06 -2.95
C TYR A 97 -10.38 -4.68 -4.38
N THR A 98 -10.71 -3.46 -4.78
CA THR A 98 -10.28 -2.90 -6.08
C THR A 98 -9.41 -1.68 -5.80
N PRO A 99 -8.08 -1.76 -6.00
CA PRO A 99 -7.22 -0.60 -5.83
C PRO A 99 -7.47 0.43 -6.94
N ASN A 100 -7.72 1.68 -6.56
CA ASN A 100 -8.00 2.78 -7.50
C ASN A 100 -6.77 3.18 -8.33
N THR A 101 -5.57 2.82 -7.88
CA THR A 101 -4.28 3.33 -8.39
C THR A 101 -3.31 2.21 -8.80
N LEU A 102 -3.87 1.07 -9.19
CA LEU A 102 -3.11 -0.08 -9.68
C LEU A 102 -2.34 0.31 -10.94
N SER A 103 -1.06 -0.06 -11.01
CA SER A 103 -0.22 0.01 -12.21
C SER A 103 0.37 -1.35 -12.50
N ILE A 104 0.26 -1.81 -13.75
CA ILE A 104 0.85 -3.05 -14.25
C ILE A 104 1.77 -2.71 -15.43
N LYS A 105 3.00 -3.22 -15.40
CA LYS A 105 3.93 -3.22 -16.53
C LYS A 105 4.47 -4.63 -16.74
N ILE A 106 4.59 -5.02 -17.99
CA ILE A 106 5.10 -6.33 -18.40
C ILE A 106 6.16 -6.08 -19.45
N THR A 107 7.34 -6.65 -19.26
CA THR A 107 8.49 -6.45 -20.14
C THR A 107 9.11 -7.80 -20.48
N GLY A 108 9.24 -8.07 -21.77
CA GLY A 108 10.09 -9.15 -22.27
C GLY A 108 11.54 -8.68 -22.29
N VAL A 109 12.44 -9.42 -21.66
CA VAL A 109 13.86 -9.11 -21.56
C VAL A 109 14.65 -10.23 -22.22
N THR A 110 15.45 -9.90 -23.22
CA THR A 110 16.35 -10.84 -23.87
C THR A 110 17.76 -10.67 -23.35
N LEU A 111 18.47 -11.78 -23.15
CA LEU A 111 19.86 -11.80 -22.76
C LEU A 111 20.70 -12.29 -23.93
N ASP A 112 21.69 -11.49 -24.32
CA ASP A 112 22.59 -11.82 -25.44
C ASP A 112 23.56 -12.98 -25.09
N ALA A 113 24.48 -13.29 -26.02
CA ALA A 113 25.48 -14.34 -25.82
C ALA A 113 26.46 -14.06 -24.66
N ASN A 114 26.57 -12.80 -24.23
CA ASN A 114 27.38 -12.38 -23.09
C ASN A 114 26.56 -12.27 -21.79
N GLY A 115 25.25 -12.55 -21.84
CA GLY A 115 24.34 -12.42 -20.71
C GLY A 115 23.82 -11.00 -20.47
N ASN A 116 24.02 -10.06 -21.40
CA ASN A 116 23.56 -8.68 -21.22
C ASN A 116 22.04 -8.56 -21.41
N PRO A 117 21.29 -8.07 -20.41
CA PRO A 117 19.84 -7.93 -20.49
C PRO A 117 19.42 -6.66 -21.26
N THR A 118 18.58 -6.84 -22.27
CA THR A 118 17.96 -5.73 -23.03
C THR A 118 16.46 -5.93 -23.20
N VAL A 119 15.71 -4.84 -23.33
CA VAL A 119 14.27 -4.88 -23.58
C VAL A 119 14.02 -5.49 -24.96
N ALA A 120 13.30 -6.61 -25.03
CA ALA A 120 12.77 -7.13 -26.29
C ALA A 120 11.47 -6.39 -26.67
N TRP A 121 10.57 -6.24 -25.69
CA TRP A 121 9.32 -5.48 -25.81
C TRP A 121 8.84 -5.07 -24.43
N SER A 122 7.99 -4.06 -24.36
CA SER A 122 7.35 -3.65 -23.11
C SER A 122 5.90 -3.22 -23.35
N TRP A 123 5.08 -3.42 -22.32
CA TRP A 123 3.69 -3.04 -22.31
C TRP A 123 3.31 -2.55 -20.91
N ASN A 124 2.42 -1.56 -20.83
CA ASN A 124 1.76 -1.18 -19.60
C ASN A 124 0.24 -1.27 -19.75
N GLN A 125 -0.46 -1.24 -18.63
CA GLN A 125 -1.92 -1.31 -18.56
C GLN A 125 -2.65 -0.26 -19.42
N ASP A 126 -2.02 0.85 -19.77
CA ASP A 126 -2.60 1.91 -20.60
C ASP A 126 -2.32 1.70 -22.10
N ASN A 127 -1.89 0.49 -22.48
CA ASN A 127 -1.48 0.10 -23.83
C ASN A 127 -0.28 0.88 -24.38
N GLY A 128 0.52 1.48 -23.50
CA GLY A 128 1.79 2.13 -23.81
C GLY A 128 2.98 1.18 -23.77
N ARG A 129 4.15 1.71 -24.13
CA ARG A 129 5.45 1.02 -24.14
C ARG A 129 6.37 1.71 -23.11
N PRO A 130 6.34 1.30 -21.83
CA PRO A 130 7.06 2.01 -20.76
C PRO A 130 8.58 1.97 -20.90
N TYR A 131 9.13 0.99 -21.62
CA TYR A 131 10.56 0.86 -21.89
C TYR A 131 10.83 0.70 -23.38
N VAL A 132 11.89 1.36 -23.85
CA VAL A 132 12.30 1.35 -25.27
C VAL A 132 12.96 0.01 -25.61
N ALA A 133 12.55 -0.61 -26.72
CA ALA A 133 13.19 -1.85 -27.19
C ALA A 133 14.69 -1.64 -27.48
N GLY A 134 15.52 -2.61 -27.08
CA GLY A 134 16.97 -2.58 -27.19
C GLY A 134 17.69 -1.81 -26.07
N SER A 135 16.98 -1.13 -25.17
CA SER A 135 17.63 -0.48 -24.02
C SER A 135 18.03 -1.51 -22.95
N ALA A 136 19.09 -1.20 -22.19
CA ALA A 136 19.52 -2.04 -21.07
C ALA A 136 18.48 -2.03 -19.94
N VAL A 137 18.30 -3.16 -19.28
CA VAL A 137 17.37 -3.33 -18.14
C VAL A 137 18.13 -3.85 -16.93
N PRO A 138 17.93 -3.29 -15.73
CA PRO A 138 18.48 -3.86 -14.52
C PRO A 138 17.83 -5.23 -14.25
N VAL A 139 18.63 -6.29 -14.30
CA VAL A 139 18.26 -7.66 -13.95
C VAL A 139 19.20 -8.14 -12.85
N PRO A 140 18.72 -8.87 -11.83
CA PRO A 140 19.58 -9.43 -10.78
C PRO A 140 20.74 -10.26 -11.38
N PRO A 141 21.99 -10.09 -10.91
CA PRO A 141 23.17 -10.73 -11.50
C PRO A 141 23.05 -12.25 -11.68
N ASP A 142 22.42 -12.93 -10.72
CA ASP A 142 22.23 -14.39 -10.73
C ASP A 142 21.33 -14.88 -11.89
N MET A 143 20.61 -13.98 -12.55
CA MET A 143 19.75 -14.27 -13.70
C MET A 143 20.39 -13.92 -15.05
N HIS A 144 21.68 -13.52 -15.07
CA HIS A 144 22.42 -13.19 -16.29
C HIS A 144 22.88 -14.48 -17.01
N ILE A 145 21.92 -15.24 -17.51
CA ILE A 145 22.16 -16.47 -18.25
C ILE A 145 22.19 -16.14 -19.74
N ALA A 146 23.31 -16.41 -20.39
CA ALA A 146 23.49 -16.17 -21.83
C ALA A 146 22.40 -16.87 -22.67
N ASN A 147 21.98 -16.21 -23.74
CA ASN A 147 20.97 -16.72 -24.69
C ASN A 147 19.66 -17.15 -24.00
N SER A 148 19.24 -16.40 -22.98
CA SER A 148 17.99 -16.66 -22.26
C SER A 148 17.03 -15.50 -22.40
N PHE A 149 15.79 -15.73 -22.01
CA PHE A 149 14.74 -14.72 -22.05
C PHE A 149 14.00 -14.76 -20.72
N LEU A 150 13.75 -13.56 -20.19
CA LEU A 150 13.06 -13.32 -18.94
C LEU A 150 11.82 -12.49 -19.22
N VAL A 151 10.79 -12.73 -18.42
CA VAL A 151 9.63 -11.84 -18.32
C VAL A 151 9.74 -11.11 -16.99
N ARG A 152 9.75 -9.78 -17.06
CA ARG A 152 9.65 -8.89 -15.92
C ARG A 152 8.21 -8.41 -15.78
N ALA A 153 7.57 -8.72 -14.66
CA ALA A 153 6.27 -8.16 -14.30
C ALA A 153 6.42 -7.20 -13.13
N GLU A 154 5.92 -5.99 -13.29
CA GLU A 154 5.91 -4.95 -12.26
C GLU A 154 4.46 -4.61 -11.94
N VAL A 155 4.12 -4.67 -10.65
CA VAL A 155 2.80 -4.26 -10.15
C VAL A 155 3.01 -3.26 -9.02
N SER A 156 2.29 -2.14 -9.06
CA SER A 156 2.31 -1.15 -7.99
C SER A 156 0.92 -0.63 -7.65
N VAL A 157 0.71 -0.28 -6.38
CA VAL A 157 -0.52 0.32 -5.88
C VAL A 157 -0.16 1.50 -4.99
N HIS A 158 -0.85 2.62 -5.12
CA HIS A 158 -0.74 3.73 -4.16
C HIS A 158 -1.68 3.44 -2.99
N HIS A 159 -1.13 3.48 -1.78
CA HIS A 159 -1.86 3.25 -0.54
C HIS A 159 -1.79 4.51 0.32
N GLU A 160 -2.96 5.02 0.68
CA GLU A 160 -3.10 6.16 1.59
C GLU A 160 -3.26 5.64 3.01
N LEU A 161 -2.32 6.01 3.88
CA LEU A 161 -2.32 5.60 5.28
C LEU A 161 -3.24 6.49 6.10
N LEU A 162 -4.11 5.88 6.90
CA LEU A 162 -4.88 6.61 7.90
C LEU A 162 -3.99 6.97 9.09
N MET A 163 -3.68 8.26 9.24
CA MET A 163 -2.87 8.74 10.36
C MET A 163 -3.71 9.18 11.55
N PHE A 164 -3.21 8.88 12.75
CA PHE A 164 -3.68 9.52 13.97
C PHE A 164 -3.22 10.99 14.00
N MET A 165 -4.18 11.93 13.96
CA MET A 165 -3.98 13.38 13.80
C MET A 165 -3.43 13.81 12.42
N PRO A 166 -4.29 13.87 11.39
CA PRO A 166 -3.89 14.41 10.09
C PRO A 166 -3.45 15.89 10.23
N GLY A 167 -2.26 16.23 9.74
CA GLY A 167 -1.69 17.58 9.76
C GLY A 167 -0.50 17.79 10.70
N LEU A 168 -0.18 16.82 11.57
CA LEU A 168 1.04 16.87 12.40
C LEU A 168 2.30 16.46 11.60
N LEU A 169 2.13 15.54 10.65
CA LEU A 169 3.20 14.99 9.81
C LEU A 169 3.03 15.45 8.34
N PRO A 170 4.13 15.54 7.57
CA PRO A 170 4.08 15.86 6.14
C PRO A 170 3.19 14.91 5.33
N SER A 171 2.61 15.38 4.23
CA SER A 171 1.74 14.58 3.36
C SER A 171 2.47 13.40 2.71
N GLU A 172 3.80 13.49 2.55
CA GLU A 172 4.65 12.46 1.97
C GLU A 172 4.64 11.14 2.76
N VAL A 173 4.41 11.18 4.07
CA VAL A 173 4.31 9.95 4.88
C VAL A 173 2.92 9.30 4.78
N GLN A 174 1.92 9.98 4.23
CA GLN A 174 0.56 9.44 4.06
C GLN A 174 0.43 8.61 2.78
N ASN A 175 1.19 8.95 1.73
CA ASN A 175 1.05 8.33 0.42
C ASN A 175 2.23 7.40 0.14
N ILE A 176 2.03 6.10 0.32
CA ILE A 176 3.06 5.08 0.09
C ILE A 176 2.71 4.27 -1.16
N THR A 177 3.63 4.24 -2.12
CA THR A 177 3.52 3.34 -3.28
C THR A 177 4.10 1.97 -2.94
N ILE A 178 3.24 0.97 -2.89
CA ILE A 178 3.63 -0.43 -2.69
C ILE A 178 3.87 -1.04 -4.07
N ALA A 179 5.14 -1.22 -4.43
CA ALA A 179 5.55 -1.80 -5.72
C ALA A 179 6.28 -3.15 -5.53
N ARG A 180 6.08 -4.07 -6.47
CA ARG A 180 6.84 -5.32 -6.58
C ARG A 180 7.19 -5.58 -8.04
N GLU A 181 8.38 -6.13 -8.24
CA GLU A 181 8.82 -6.64 -9.52
C GLU A 181 9.25 -8.11 -9.38
N TYR A 182 8.98 -8.90 -10.41
CA TYR A 182 9.39 -10.29 -10.50
C TYR A 182 9.95 -10.61 -11.88
N PHE A 183 11.01 -11.40 -11.90
CA PHE A 183 11.66 -11.88 -13.11
C PHE A 183 11.55 -13.39 -13.17
N TYR A 184 10.85 -13.90 -14.19
CA TYR A 184 10.76 -15.34 -14.43
C TYR A 184 11.40 -15.66 -15.78
N ARG A 185 12.14 -16.75 -15.86
CA ARG A 185 12.58 -17.31 -17.14
C ARG A 185 11.38 -17.89 -17.88
N GLN A 186 11.38 -17.77 -19.20
CA GLN A 186 10.40 -18.47 -20.02
C GLN A 186 10.36 -19.96 -19.69
N ARG A 187 9.16 -20.54 -19.69
CA ARG A 187 8.93 -21.96 -19.41
C ARG A 187 8.81 -22.79 -20.66
N LEU A 188 8.23 -22.22 -21.72
CA LEU A 188 8.11 -22.85 -23.01
C LEU A 188 8.86 -22.03 -24.06
N GLY A 189 9.53 -22.72 -24.98
CA GLY A 189 10.26 -22.08 -26.08
C GLY A 189 11.55 -21.35 -25.69
N ASN A 190 12.08 -20.60 -26.66
CA ASN A 190 13.35 -19.87 -26.57
C ASN A 190 13.18 -18.35 -26.44
N ASN A 191 12.00 -17.83 -26.76
CA ASN A 191 11.61 -16.45 -26.51
C ASN A 191 10.09 -16.39 -26.28
N VAL A 192 9.63 -15.26 -25.73
CA VAL A 192 8.22 -14.86 -25.79
C VAL A 192 8.12 -13.64 -26.69
N ALA A 193 7.74 -13.82 -27.95
CA ALA A 193 7.60 -12.70 -28.87
C ALA A 193 6.33 -11.91 -28.58
N CYS A 194 6.35 -10.57 -28.67
CA CYS A 194 5.10 -9.81 -28.75
C CYS A 194 4.82 -9.39 -30.20
N THR A 195 3.63 -9.70 -30.69
CA THR A 195 3.25 -9.47 -32.11
C THR A 195 2.83 -8.03 -32.40
N ASN A 196 2.20 -7.34 -31.44
CA ASN A 196 1.68 -5.98 -31.61
C ASN A 196 1.93 -5.05 -30.41
N CYS A 197 2.79 -5.47 -29.48
CA CYS A 197 3.47 -4.56 -28.55
C CYS A 197 4.62 -3.85 -29.28
#